data_AF-A0A803PK06-F1
#
_entry.id   AF-A0A803PK06-F1
#
_cell.length_a   1.000
_cell.length_b   1.000
_cell.length_c   1.000
_cell.angle_alpha   90.00
_cell.angle_beta   90.00
_cell.angle_gamma   90.00
#
_symmetry.space_group_name_H-M   'P 1'
#
loop_
_entity.id
_entity.type
_entity.pdbx_description
1 polymer ?
#
loop_
_entity_poly.entity_id
_entity_poly.type
_entity_poly.pdbx_seq_one_letter_code
_entity_poly.pdbx_strand_id
1 'polypeptide(L)'
;MAVILSSWSENYGDPSESKDLLTQFRGAAVAIASDEKIALLGAIQSLFEGSMYTFVFLWTPALSPNDEDIPHGFIFATFMLASMLGSSLASRLMARQSLRVESYMQIVFAVASASLMLPILISFFVPPSTERGGGISFGGCILLLGFTTFEACCGIFWPSIMKMRSQYIPEEARSTIMNFFRIPLNIFVCIVLYNVSAFPITFMFGMCSIFLLVACFLQRRLFLIAEKPKTEDWEAMKERDTESDPLNI
;
A
#
# COMPACT_ATOMS: atom_id res chain seq x y z
N MET A 1 -18.36 31.83 -12.68
CA MET A 1 -19.46 30.85 -12.50
C MET A 1 -20.34 30.75 -13.74
N ALA A 2 -20.77 31.87 -14.35
CA ALA A 2 -21.60 31.86 -15.57
C ALA A 2 -20.99 31.10 -16.76
N VAL A 3 -19.69 31.27 -17.02
CA VAL A 3 -18.99 30.56 -18.12
C VAL A 3 -18.98 29.05 -17.90
N ILE A 4 -18.76 28.60 -16.66
CA ILE A 4 -18.75 27.17 -16.30
C ILE A 4 -20.16 26.58 -16.46
N LEU A 5 -21.21 27.28 -16.03
CA LEU A 5 -22.59 26.84 -16.22
C LEU A 5 -22.99 26.80 -17.71
N SER A 6 -22.43 27.67 -18.55
CA SER A 6 -22.75 27.72 -19.98
C SER A 6 -21.91 26.78 -20.86
N SER A 7 -20.68 26.44 -20.46
CA SER A 7 -19.78 25.62 -21.27
C SER A 7 -19.64 24.18 -20.76
N TRP A 8 -20.23 23.86 -19.61
CA TRP A 8 -20.23 22.51 -19.07
C TRP A 8 -21.39 21.73 -19.67
N SER A 9 -21.11 20.94 -20.71
CA SER A 9 -21.99 19.86 -21.13
C SER A 9 -21.97 18.80 -20.05
N GLU A 10 -23.02 18.76 -19.24
CA GLU A 10 -23.18 17.77 -18.18
C GLU A 10 -23.09 16.38 -18.79
N ASN A 11 -22.04 15.64 -18.40
CA ASN A 11 -21.81 14.28 -18.85
C ASN A 11 -22.78 13.36 -18.09
N TYR A 12 -24.02 13.30 -18.58
CA TYR A 12 -24.96 12.28 -18.17
C TYR A 12 -24.43 10.96 -18.71
N GLY A 13 -23.73 10.22 -17.84
CA GLY A 13 -23.17 8.91 -18.17
C GLY A 13 -24.17 8.06 -18.93
N ASP A 14 -23.67 7.30 -19.89
CA ASP A 14 -24.49 6.52 -20.81
C ASP A 14 -25.43 5.59 -20.00
N PRO A 15 -26.76 5.68 -20.14
CA PRO A 15 -27.69 4.81 -19.40
C PRO A 15 -27.49 3.33 -19.74
N SER A 16 -26.82 3.02 -20.86
CA SER A 16 -26.39 1.66 -21.21
C SER A 16 -25.20 1.13 -20.39
N GLU A 17 -24.47 1.98 -19.68
CA GLU A 17 -23.38 1.62 -18.75
C GLU A 17 -23.84 1.43 -17.30
N SER A 18 -25.14 1.55 -17.02
CA SER A 18 -25.73 1.16 -15.73
C SER A 18 -25.78 -0.38 -15.58
N LYS A 19 -24.64 -1.05 -15.79
CA LYS A 19 -24.47 -2.45 -15.42
C LYS A 19 -24.80 -2.56 -13.94
N ASP A 20 -25.82 -3.36 -13.64
CA ASP A 20 -26.31 -3.58 -12.28
C ASP A 20 -25.12 -3.93 -11.37
N LEU A 21 -25.03 -3.31 -10.19
CA LEU A 21 -23.84 -3.42 -9.33
C LEU A 21 -23.49 -4.89 -9.07
N LEU A 22 -24.50 -5.73 -8.86
CA LEU A 22 -24.35 -7.17 -8.71
C LEU A 22 -23.65 -7.84 -9.90
N THR A 23 -23.96 -7.45 -11.14
CA THR A 23 -23.26 -7.94 -12.34
C THR A 23 -21.81 -7.49 -12.40
N GLN A 24 -21.51 -6.25 -12.00
CA GLN A 24 -20.14 -5.75 -11.95
C GLN A 24 -19.31 -6.47 -10.86
N PHE A 25 -19.90 -6.67 -9.68
CA PHE A 25 -19.28 -7.42 -8.59
C PHE A 25 -19.07 -8.89 -8.95
N ARG A 26 -20.03 -9.51 -9.66
CA ARG A 26 -19.87 -10.88 -10.19
C ARG A 26 -18.77 -10.95 -11.26
N GLY A 27 -18.70 -9.97 -12.17
CA GLY A 27 -17.64 -9.87 -13.16
C GLY A 27 -16.26 -9.70 -12.52
N ALA A 28 -16.15 -8.85 -11.49
CA ALA A 28 -14.94 -8.70 -10.69
C ALA A 28 -14.56 -9.99 -9.97
N ALA A 29 -15.51 -10.70 -9.35
CA ALA A 29 -15.25 -11.97 -8.67
C ALA A 29 -14.72 -13.05 -9.64
N VAL A 30 -15.28 -13.12 -10.86
CA VAL A 30 -14.79 -14.03 -11.91
C VAL A 30 -13.39 -13.63 -12.38
N ALA A 31 -13.13 -12.34 -12.63
CA ALA A 31 -11.80 -11.85 -13.01
C ALA A 31 -10.75 -12.12 -11.92
N ILE A 32 -11.09 -11.91 -10.64
CA ILE A 32 -10.25 -12.21 -9.48
C ILE A 32 -9.97 -13.72 -9.37
N ALA A 33 -10.99 -14.55 -9.59
CA ALA A 33 -10.84 -16.01 -9.56
C ALA A 33 -10.03 -16.55 -10.74
N SER A 34 -9.98 -15.80 -11.85
CA SER A 34 -9.29 -16.19 -13.08
C SER A 34 -7.83 -15.74 -13.11
N ASP A 35 -7.50 -14.61 -12.47
CA ASP A 35 -6.12 -14.10 -12.39
C ASP A 35 -5.70 -13.85 -10.93
N GLU A 36 -4.87 -14.77 -10.43
CA GLU A 36 -4.28 -14.69 -9.10
C GLU A 36 -3.48 -13.39 -8.90
N LYS A 37 -2.90 -12.80 -9.95
CA LYS A 37 -2.14 -11.54 -9.85
C LYS A 37 -3.05 -10.37 -9.46
N ILE A 38 -4.27 -10.34 -10.01
CA ILE A 38 -5.27 -9.33 -9.69
C ILE A 38 -5.71 -9.46 -8.23
N ALA A 39 -5.93 -10.70 -7.77
CA ALA A 39 -6.30 -10.99 -6.39
C ALA A 39 -5.21 -10.56 -5.41
N LEU A 40 -3.96 -10.93 -5.67
CA LEU A 40 -2.79 -10.58 -4.86
C LEU A 40 -2.60 -9.06 -4.81
N LEU A 41 -2.69 -8.38 -5.94
CA LEU A 41 -2.52 -6.93 -6.02
C LEU A 41 -3.59 -6.17 -5.23
N GLY A 42 -4.86 -6.60 -5.35
CA GLY A 42 -5.97 -6.02 -4.59
C GLY A 42 -5.83 -6.23 -3.08
N ALA A 43 -5.40 -7.42 -2.66
CA ALA A 43 -5.14 -7.73 -1.26
C ALA A 43 -3.98 -6.90 -0.68
N ILE A 44 -2.84 -6.84 -1.38
CA ILE A 44 -1.68 -6.02 -0.98
C ILE A 44 -2.07 -4.56 -0.81
N GLN A 45 -2.78 -4.01 -1.79
CA GLN A 45 -3.21 -2.62 -1.76
C GLN A 45 -4.11 -2.33 -0.55
N SER A 46 -5.09 -3.20 -0.33
CA SER A 46 -6.03 -3.03 0.78
C SER A 46 -5.29 -3.11 2.12
N LEU A 47 -4.43 -4.11 2.33
CA LEU A 47 -3.67 -4.30 3.58
C LEU A 47 -2.79 -3.09 3.89
N PHE A 48 -2.14 -2.52 2.87
CA PHE A 48 -1.32 -1.33 3.02
C PHE A 48 -2.16 -0.09 3.38
N GLU A 49 -3.24 0.15 2.65
CA GLU A 49 -4.12 1.30 2.89
C GLU A 49 -4.78 1.23 4.28
N GLY A 50 -5.24 0.06 4.70
CA GLY A 50 -5.80 -0.15 6.04
C GLY A 50 -4.78 0.17 7.15
N SER A 51 -3.52 -0.21 6.94
CA SER A 51 -2.43 0.12 7.87
C SER A 51 -2.11 1.61 7.87
N MET A 52 -2.11 2.25 6.70
CA MET A 52 -1.91 3.69 6.56
C MET A 52 -3.01 4.50 7.25
N TYR A 53 -4.29 4.15 7.06
CA TYR A 53 -5.40 4.83 7.72
C TYR A 53 -5.29 4.71 9.24
N THR A 54 -4.98 3.52 9.74
CA THR A 54 -4.76 3.30 11.18
C THR A 54 -3.61 4.17 11.71
N PHE A 55 -2.50 4.23 10.98
CA PHE A 55 -1.37 5.11 11.32
C PHE A 55 -1.78 6.58 11.40
N VAL A 56 -2.52 7.11 10.41
CA VAL A 56 -2.96 8.51 10.38
C VAL A 56 -3.84 8.88 11.59
N PHE A 57 -4.62 7.93 12.12
CA PHE A 57 -5.39 8.14 13.33
C PHE A 57 -4.58 8.03 14.63
N LEU A 58 -3.58 7.14 14.66
CA LEU A 58 -2.88 6.77 15.90
C LEU A 58 -1.53 7.46 16.10
N TRP A 59 -0.93 8.10 15.09
CA TRP A 59 0.40 8.70 15.24
C TRP A 59 0.43 9.83 16.30
N THR A 60 -0.62 10.65 16.39
CA THR A 60 -0.74 11.73 17.37
C THR A 60 -0.75 11.21 18.82
N PRO A 61 -1.69 10.31 19.22
CA PRO A 61 -1.69 9.77 20.58
C PRO A 61 -0.50 8.86 20.87
N ALA A 62 0.13 8.27 19.84
CA ALA A 62 1.35 7.48 20.03
C ALA A 62 2.58 8.34 20.35
N LEU A 63 2.64 9.57 19.80
CA LEU A 63 3.77 10.47 20.00
C LEU A 63 3.58 11.40 21.22
N SER A 64 2.32 11.72 21.57
CA SER A 64 1.98 12.52 22.74
C SER A 64 1.01 11.75 23.67
N PRO A 65 1.47 10.71 24.38
CA PRO A 65 0.61 9.92 25.27
C PRO A 65 0.23 10.67 26.57
N ASN A 66 0.97 11.73 26.92
CA ASN A 66 0.77 12.52 28.15
C ASN A 66 0.32 13.97 27.87
N ASP A 67 -0.25 14.25 26.68
CA ASP A 67 -0.58 15.62 26.23
C ASP A 67 0.62 16.58 26.29
N GLU A 68 1.79 16.10 25.86
CA GLU A 68 2.99 16.92 25.67
C GLU A 68 2.75 17.95 24.55
N ASP A 69 3.22 19.19 24.77
CA ASP A 69 3.16 20.28 23.80
C ASP A 69 4.16 20.06 22.66
N ILE A 70 3.78 19.20 21.71
CA ILE A 70 4.57 18.87 20.53
C ILE A 70 4.07 19.71 19.34
N PRO A 71 4.95 20.26 18.49
CA PRO A 71 4.56 20.98 17.28
C PRO A 71 4.05 20.01 16.19
N HIS A 72 2.81 19.55 16.34
CA HIS A 72 2.14 18.60 15.44
C HIS A 72 2.20 19.01 13.97
N GLY A 73 2.05 20.31 13.68
CA GLY A 73 2.12 20.83 12.31
C GLY A 73 3.49 20.64 11.63
N PHE A 74 4.58 20.82 12.37
CA PHE A 74 5.94 20.62 11.84
C PHE A 74 6.24 19.13 11.61
N ILE A 75 5.74 18.26 12.48
CA ILE A 75 5.88 16.81 12.32
C ILE A 75 5.11 16.33 11.09
N PHE A 76 3.86 16.77 10.95
CA PHE A 76 3.06 16.47 9.78
C PHE A 76 3.70 16.99 8.48
N ALA A 77 4.27 18.20 8.49
CA ALA A 77 5.03 18.72 7.36
C ALA A 77 6.26 17.86 7.02
N THR A 78 6.94 17.31 8.05
CA THR A 78 8.07 16.38 7.88
C THR A 78 7.62 15.06 7.25
N PHE A 79 6.46 14.53 7.66
CA PHE A 79 5.85 13.34 7.05
C PHE A 79 5.50 13.57 5.58
N MET A 80 4.89 14.72 5.25
CA MET A 80 4.60 15.09 3.86
C MET A 80 5.86 15.27 3.02
N LEU A 81 6.92 15.85 3.59
CA LEU A 81 8.21 15.95 2.91
C LEU A 81 8.81 14.55 2.64
N ALA A 82 8.75 13.65 3.62
CA ALA A 82 9.23 12.28 3.48
C ALA A 82 8.45 11.51 2.40
N SER A 83 7.13 11.65 2.33
CA SER A 83 6.31 11.00 1.30
C SER A 83 6.56 11.57 -0.11
N MET A 84 6.82 12.88 -0.24
CA MET A 84 7.26 13.49 -1.49
C MET A 84 8.64 12.95 -1.94
N LEU A 85 9.59 12.82 -1.01
CA LEU A 85 10.90 12.23 -1.28
C LEU A 85 10.78 10.76 -1.72
N GLY A 86 9.94 9.98 -1.05
CA GLY A 86 9.63 8.60 -1.42
C GLY A 86 9.04 8.48 -2.82
N SER A 87 8.09 9.36 -3.17
CA SER A 87 7.47 9.40 -4.51
C SER A 87 8.48 9.73 -5.61
N SER A 88 9.39 10.68 -5.35
CA SER A 88 10.48 11.02 -6.27
C SER A 88 11.47 9.86 -6.45
N LEU A 89 11.82 9.17 -5.35
CA LEU A 89 12.69 7.99 -5.39
C LEU A 89 12.04 6.87 -6.21
N ALA A 90 10.76 6.58 -6.00
CA ALA A 90 10.02 5.60 -6.78
C ALA A 90 9.99 5.97 -8.26
N SER A 91 9.79 7.24 -8.59
CA SER A 91 9.79 7.71 -9.98
C SER A 91 11.14 7.45 -10.66
N ARG A 92 12.26 7.73 -9.98
CA ARG A 92 13.61 7.40 -10.46
C ARG A 92 13.86 5.89 -10.55
N LEU A 93 13.33 5.12 -9.60
CA LEU A 93 13.47 3.67 -9.56
C LEU A 93 12.72 3.02 -10.72
N MET A 94 11.50 3.47 -11.00
CA MET A 94 10.69 3.03 -12.12
C MET A 94 11.26 3.42 -13.49
N ALA A 95 12.08 4.46 -13.56
CA ALA A 95 12.80 4.85 -14.79
C ALA A 95 13.94 3.88 -15.12
N ARG A 96 14.44 3.11 -14.16
CA ARG A 96 15.47 2.08 -14.39
C ARG A 96 14.81 0.77 -14.80
N GLN A 97 15.00 0.36 -16.06
CA GLN A 97 14.41 -0.89 -16.58
C GLN A 97 14.91 -2.17 -15.90
N SER A 98 16.06 -2.12 -15.21
CA SER A 98 16.63 -3.28 -14.52
C SER A 98 15.95 -3.63 -13.19
N LEU A 99 15.20 -2.70 -12.58
CA LEU A 99 14.57 -2.90 -11.28
C LEU A 99 13.07 -3.08 -11.46
N ARG A 100 12.62 -4.34 -11.32
CA ARG A 100 11.20 -4.66 -11.31
C ARG A 100 10.53 -4.08 -10.08
N VAL A 101 9.31 -3.57 -10.28
CA VAL A 101 8.50 -2.95 -9.23
C VAL A 101 8.26 -3.94 -8.10
N GLU A 102 8.06 -5.19 -8.48
CA GLU A 102 7.72 -6.28 -7.60
C GLU A 102 8.82 -6.57 -6.57
N SER A 103 10.10 -6.47 -6.97
CA SER A 103 11.25 -6.80 -6.13
C SER A 103 11.52 -5.74 -5.06
N TYR A 104 11.51 -4.46 -5.43
CA TYR A 104 11.77 -3.40 -4.43
C TYR A 104 10.57 -3.16 -3.51
N MET A 105 9.33 -3.37 -4.00
CA MET A 105 8.12 -3.21 -3.18
C MET A 105 8.11 -4.16 -1.98
N GLN A 106 8.71 -5.35 -2.10
CA GLN A 106 8.87 -6.25 -0.97
C GLN A 106 9.72 -5.62 0.15
N ILE A 107 10.84 -4.97 -0.22
CA ILE A 107 11.72 -4.29 0.75
C ILE A 107 10.95 -3.14 1.40
N VAL A 108 10.16 -2.39 0.63
CA VAL A 108 9.33 -1.29 1.13
C VAL A 108 8.33 -1.81 2.19
N PHE A 109 7.64 -2.92 1.93
CA PHE A 109 6.72 -3.49 2.91
C PHE A 109 7.42 -4.03 4.16
N ALA A 110 8.61 -4.63 4.02
CA ALA A 110 9.40 -5.09 5.15
C ALA A 110 9.87 -3.93 6.03
N VAL A 111 10.36 -2.84 5.42
CA VAL A 111 10.76 -1.63 6.13
C VAL A 111 9.56 -0.96 6.80
N ALA A 112 8.42 -0.88 6.12
CA ALA A 112 7.18 -0.34 6.67
C ALA A 112 6.65 -1.17 7.85
N SER A 113 6.75 -2.50 7.78
CA SER A 113 6.38 -3.37 8.89
C SER A 113 7.30 -3.16 10.10
N ALA A 114 8.62 -3.07 9.87
CA ALA A 114 9.60 -2.84 10.92
C ALA A 114 9.40 -1.47 11.58
N SER A 115 9.10 -0.42 10.81
CA SER A 115 8.86 0.91 11.35
C SER A 115 7.59 0.99 12.21
N LEU A 116 6.50 0.32 11.82
CA LEU A 116 5.30 0.22 12.65
C LEU A 116 5.45 -0.75 13.84
N MET A 117 6.53 -1.53 13.91
CA MET A 117 6.85 -2.37 15.08
C MET A 117 7.60 -1.59 16.18
N LEU A 118 8.21 -0.44 15.84
CA LEU A 118 8.95 0.41 16.79
C LEU A 118 8.13 0.89 18.00
N PRO A 119 6.86 1.35 17.89
CA PRO A 119 6.06 1.73 19.05
C PRO A 119 5.94 0.62 20.09
N ILE A 120 5.86 -0.63 19.62
CA ILE A 120 5.75 -1.82 20.48
C ILE A 120 7.08 -2.05 21.18
N LEU A 121 8.19 -2.07 20.44
CA LEU A 121 9.53 -2.27 21.00
C LEU A 121 9.87 -1.19 22.03
N ILE A 122 9.60 0.08 21.73
CA ILE A 122 9.86 1.19 22.66
C ILE A 122 9.02 1.02 23.93
N SER A 123 7.74 0.65 23.82
CA SER A 123 6.87 0.41 24.98
C SER A 123 7.34 -0.75 25.88
N PHE A 124 8.06 -1.74 25.32
CA PHE A 124 8.62 -2.86 26.09
C PHE A 124 10.01 -2.59 26.66
N PHE A 125 10.88 -1.89 25.92
CA PHE A 125 12.29 -1.69 26.30
C PHE A 125 12.56 -0.40 27.07
N VAL A 126 11.71 0.61 26.93
CA VAL A 126 11.88 1.91 27.58
C VAL A 126 10.83 2.05 28.69
N PRO A 127 11.22 2.12 29.97
CA PRO A 127 10.28 2.41 31.04
C PRO A 127 9.56 3.73 30.79
N PRO A 128 8.27 3.88 31.14
CA PRO A 128 7.56 5.13 30.96
C PRO A 128 8.31 6.24 31.71
N SER A 129 8.85 7.20 30.96
CA SER A 129 9.49 8.38 31.54
C SER A 129 8.44 9.14 32.36
N THR A 130 8.65 9.19 33.68
CA THR A 130 7.75 9.81 34.67
C THR A 130 7.87 11.35 34.67
N GLU A 131 8.73 11.91 33.82
CA GLU A 131 8.97 13.34 33.70
C GLU A 131 7.82 14.01 32.91
N ARG A 132 6.88 14.64 33.63
CA ARG A 132 5.85 15.51 33.05
C ARG A 132 6.50 16.81 32.58
N GLY A 133 6.47 17.09 31.27
CA GLY A 133 6.75 18.42 30.71
C GLY A 133 8.14 18.65 30.11
N GLY A 134 8.85 17.59 29.70
CA GLY A 134 10.05 17.71 28.87
C GLY A 134 9.75 17.71 27.36
N GLY A 135 10.65 18.24 26.54
CA GLY A 135 10.59 18.08 25.08
C GLY A 135 10.74 16.61 24.63
N ILE A 136 10.77 16.37 23.31
CA ILE A 136 10.77 15.02 22.73
C ILE A 136 11.81 14.10 23.41
N SER A 137 11.32 13.11 24.15
CA SER A 137 12.15 12.06 24.77
C SER A 137 12.94 11.28 23.71
N PHE A 138 14.07 10.67 24.09
CA PHE A 138 14.86 9.82 23.19
C PHE A 138 14.01 8.73 22.52
N GLY A 139 13.03 8.17 23.23
CA GLY A 139 12.03 7.25 22.66
C GLY A 139 11.13 7.90 21.61
N GLY A 140 10.67 9.13 21.85
CA GLY A 140 9.89 9.91 20.90
C GLY A 140 10.66 10.25 19.62
N CYS A 141 11.96 10.51 19.71
CA CYS A 141 12.83 10.71 18.54
C CYS A 141 12.92 9.45 17.66
N ILE A 142 13.10 8.26 18.27
CA ILE A 142 13.14 6.99 17.53
C ILE A 142 11.77 6.70 16.90
N LEU A 143 10.69 6.97 17.63
CA LEU A 143 9.33 6.81 17.13
C LEU A 143 9.06 7.72 15.92
N LEU A 144 9.45 8.99 16.02
CA LEU A 144 9.33 9.97 14.94
C LEU A 144 10.13 9.54 13.69
N LEU A 145 11.35 9.03 13.87
CA LEU A 145 12.14 8.47 12.77
C LEU A 145 11.46 7.25 12.13
N GLY A 146 10.87 6.37 12.94
CA GLY A 146 10.06 5.25 12.48
C GLY A 146 8.88 5.70 11.63
N PHE A 147 8.07 6.61 12.14
CA PHE A 147 6.90 7.16 11.45
C PHE A 147 7.28 7.91 10.17
N THR A 148 8.38 8.68 10.19
CA THR A 148 8.91 9.35 9.00
C THR A 148 9.37 8.33 7.94
N THR A 149 9.98 7.22 8.36
CA THR A 149 10.39 6.13 7.46
C THR A 149 9.18 5.42 6.86
N PHE A 150 8.12 5.21 7.65
CA PHE A 150 6.85 4.66 7.16
C PHE A 150 6.23 5.58 6.09
N GLU A 151 6.22 6.89 6.31
CA GLU A 151 5.69 7.87 5.35
C GLU A 151 6.50 7.94 4.05
N ALA A 152 7.83 7.81 4.12
CA ALA A 152 8.64 7.63 2.94
C ALA A 152 8.25 6.36 2.16
N CYS A 153 7.95 5.26 2.86
CA CYS A 153 7.45 4.03 2.25
C CYS A 153 6.07 4.21 1.59
N CYS A 154 5.15 4.96 2.22
CA CYS A 154 3.87 5.36 1.62
C CYS A 154 4.08 6.13 0.31
N GLY A 155 5.03 7.08 0.30
CA GLY A 155 5.42 7.81 -0.90
C GLY A 155 5.91 6.90 -2.03
N ILE A 156 6.66 5.84 -1.71
CA ILE A 156 7.14 4.87 -2.72
C ILE A 156 5.99 3.97 -3.21
N PHE A 157 5.08 3.60 -2.31
CA PHE A 157 3.99 2.67 -2.57
C PHE A 157 3.02 3.20 -3.63
N TRP A 158 2.54 4.44 -3.52
CA TRP A 158 1.52 5.02 -4.41
C TRP A 158 1.87 4.99 -5.92
N PRO A 159 3.03 5.48 -6.37
CA PRO A 159 3.40 5.41 -7.79
C PRO A 159 3.63 3.96 -8.24
N SER A 160 4.17 3.11 -7.37
CA SER A 160 4.49 1.70 -7.67
C SER A 160 3.22 0.87 -7.86
N ILE A 161 2.24 1.02 -6.96
CA ILE A 161 0.95 0.33 -7.07
C ILE A 161 0.17 0.81 -8.29
N MET A 162 0.26 2.11 -8.63
CA MET A 162 -0.40 2.64 -9.83
C MET A 162 0.12 1.99 -11.10
N LYS A 163 1.44 1.77 -11.20
CA LYS A 163 2.09 1.09 -12.32
C LYS A 163 1.69 -0.40 -12.41
N MET A 164 1.68 -1.12 -11.29
CA MET A 164 1.24 -2.52 -11.28
C MET A 164 -0.25 -2.64 -11.64
N ARG A 165 -1.09 -1.74 -11.13
CA ARG A 165 -2.51 -1.69 -11.46
C ARG A 165 -2.76 -1.44 -12.95
N SER A 166 -1.93 -0.62 -13.60
CA SER A 166 -2.04 -0.39 -15.04
C SER A 166 -1.58 -1.55 -15.91
N GLN A 167 -0.72 -2.42 -15.39
CA GLN A 167 -0.22 -3.57 -16.12
C GLN A 167 -1.12 -4.80 -15.96
N TYR A 168 -1.66 -5.01 -14.76
CA TYR A 168 -2.37 -6.24 -14.43
C TYR A 168 -3.90 -6.12 -14.46
N ILE A 169 -4.47 -4.91 -14.32
CA ILE A 169 -5.93 -4.76 -14.19
C ILE A 169 -6.50 -4.02 -15.40
N PRO A 170 -7.45 -4.64 -16.15
CA PRO A 170 -8.13 -3.98 -17.26
C PRO A 170 -8.85 -2.72 -16.78
N GLU A 171 -8.82 -1.66 -17.59
CA GLU A 171 -9.31 -0.33 -17.19
C GLU A 171 -10.79 -0.35 -16.76
N GLU A 172 -11.60 -1.14 -17.45
CA GLU A 172 -13.04 -1.27 -17.23
C GLU A 172 -13.43 -1.81 -15.85
N ALA A 173 -12.65 -2.75 -15.30
CA ALA A 173 -12.97 -3.42 -14.03
C ALA A 173 -12.13 -2.93 -12.85
N ARG A 174 -11.19 -2.00 -13.08
CA ARG A 174 -10.20 -1.59 -12.07
C ARG A 174 -10.86 -1.06 -10.80
N SER A 175 -11.81 -0.14 -10.94
CA SER A 175 -12.53 0.45 -9.80
C SER A 175 -13.24 -0.62 -8.98
N THR A 176 -13.99 -1.50 -9.66
CA THR A 176 -14.81 -2.55 -9.03
C THR A 176 -13.96 -3.57 -8.28
N ILE A 177 -12.87 -4.06 -8.89
CA ILE A 177 -11.95 -5.02 -8.28
C ILE A 177 -11.32 -4.43 -7.01
N MET A 178 -10.86 -3.18 -7.04
CA MET A 178 -10.26 -2.56 -5.86
C MET A 178 -11.29 -2.35 -4.74
N ASN A 179 -12.50 -1.92 -5.09
CA ASN A 179 -13.57 -1.74 -4.11
C ASN A 179 -13.98 -3.08 -3.48
N PHE A 180 -13.95 -4.18 -4.23
CA PHE A 180 -14.22 -5.52 -3.72
C PHE A 180 -13.31 -5.90 -2.55
N PHE A 181 -12.01 -5.61 -2.63
CA PHE A 181 -11.05 -5.89 -1.55
C PHE A 181 -11.01 -4.80 -0.47
N ARG A 182 -11.22 -3.53 -0.85
CA ARG A 182 -11.19 -2.40 0.07
C ARG A 182 -12.35 -2.39 1.05
N ILE A 183 -13.58 -2.67 0.59
CA ILE A 183 -14.78 -2.54 1.44
C ILE A 183 -14.68 -3.46 2.68
N PRO A 184 -14.44 -4.79 2.55
CA PRO A 184 -14.37 -5.67 3.72
C PRO A 184 -13.22 -5.31 4.67
N LEU A 185 -12.05 -5.00 4.12
CA LEU A 185 -10.87 -4.71 4.93
C LEU A 185 -11.00 -3.36 5.65
N ASN A 186 -11.50 -2.32 4.97
CA ASN A 186 -11.70 -1.02 5.60
C ASN A 186 -12.81 -1.09 6.66
N ILE A 187 -13.88 -1.88 6.45
CA ILE A 187 -14.88 -2.14 7.50
C ILE A 187 -14.22 -2.80 8.71
N PHE A 188 -13.37 -3.81 8.51
CA PHE A 188 -12.61 -4.44 9.60
C PHE A 188 -11.76 -3.43 10.36
N VAL A 189 -11.00 -2.58 9.65
CA VAL A 189 -10.18 -1.53 10.26
C VAL A 189 -11.05 -0.52 11.03
N CYS A 190 -12.19 -0.11 10.47
CA CYS A 190 -13.13 0.78 11.15
C CYS A 190 -13.69 0.14 12.43
N ILE A 191 -13.99 -1.17 12.45
CA ILE A 191 -14.43 -1.86 13.65
C ILE A 191 -13.33 -1.89 14.72
N VAL A 192 -12.08 -2.14 14.32
CA VAL A 192 -10.93 -2.11 15.24
C VAL A 192 -10.71 -0.72 15.81
N LEU A 193 -10.75 0.32 14.97
CA LEU A 193 -10.60 1.72 15.37
C LEU A 193 -11.79 2.20 16.23
N TYR A 194 -13.01 1.74 15.97
CA TYR A 194 -14.18 2.05 16.80
C TYR A 194 -13.99 1.51 18.23
N ASN A 195 -13.32 0.37 18.38
CA ASN A 195 -13.00 -0.24 19.66
C ASN A 195 -11.63 0.21 20.21
N VAL A 196 -11.14 1.40 19.84
CA VAL A 196 -9.83 1.93 20.30
C VAL A 196 -9.74 2.13 21.81
N SER A 197 -10.87 2.36 22.48
CA SER A 197 -10.91 2.41 23.94
C SER A 197 -10.72 1.04 24.61
N ALA A 198 -10.97 -0.05 23.89
CA ALA A 198 -10.83 -1.42 24.39
C ALA A 198 -9.45 -2.04 24.08
N PHE A 199 -8.74 -1.53 23.07
CA PHE A 199 -7.45 -2.09 22.63
C PHE A 199 -6.29 -1.12 22.82
N PRO A 200 -5.16 -1.55 23.41
CA PRO A 200 -3.96 -0.74 23.49
C PRO A 200 -3.45 -0.32 22.10
N ILE A 201 -2.92 0.90 21.99
CA ILE A 201 -2.32 1.43 20.74
C ILE A 201 -1.22 0.49 20.21
N THR A 202 -0.47 -0.17 21.09
CA THR A 202 0.54 -1.17 20.73
C THR A 202 -0.04 -2.39 20.00
N PHE A 203 -1.25 -2.82 20.37
CA PHE A 203 -1.95 -3.90 19.68
C PHE A 203 -2.32 -3.50 18.26
N MET A 204 -2.80 -2.26 18.08
CA MET A 204 -3.17 -1.73 16.76
C MET A 204 -1.97 -1.63 15.82
N PHE A 205 -0.85 -1.08 16.29
CA PHE A 205 0.39 -1.05 15.52
C PHE A 205 0.93 -2.46 15.23
N GLY A 206 0.75 -3.41 16.15
CA GLY A 206 1.09 -4.81 15.94
C GLY A 206 0.29 -5.44 14.81
N MET A 207 -1.02 -5.21 14.79
CA MET A 207 -1.90 -5.66 13.71
C MET A 207 -1.50 -5.04 12.36
N CYS A 208 -1.22 -3.74 12.31
CA CYS A 208 -0.72 -3.08 11.09
C CYS A 208 0.61 -3.68 10.62
N SER A 209 1.55 -3.96 11.54
CA SER A 209 2.82 -4.59 11.20
C SER A 209 2.61 -5.99 10.60
N ILE A 210 1.69 -6.79 11.16
CA ILE A 210 1.31 -8.11 10.62
C ILE A 210 0.70 -7.96 9.22
N PHE A 211 -0.21 -7.01 9.00
CA PHE A 211 -0.80 -6.76 7.69
C PHE A 211 0.25 -6.41 6.63
N LEU A 212 1.25 -5.60 6.99
CA LEU A 212 2.37 -5.27 6.12
C LEU A 212 3.30 -6.46 5.86
N LEU A 213 3.50 -7.36 6.83
CA LEU A 213 4.23 -8.63 6.60
C LEU A 213 3.47 -9.56 5.67
N VAL A 214 2.14 -9.67 5.84
CA VAL A 214 1.30 -10.44 4.91
C VAL A 214 1.39 -9.81 3.52
N ALA A 215 1.29 -8.49 3.39
CA ALA A 215 1.47 -7.80 2.11
C ALA A 215 2.86 -8.07 1.50
N CYS A 216 3.92 -8.10 2.30
CA CYS A 216 5.27 -8.47 1.88
C CYS A 216 5.33 -9.91 1.32
N PHE A 217 4.69 -10.86 1.99
CA PHE A 217 4.60 -12.25 1.51
C PHE A 217 3.79 -12.35 0.22
N LEU A 218 2.63 -11.69 0.14
CA LEU A 218 1.81 -11.64 -1.06
C LEU A 218 2.57 -10.99 -2.23
N GLN A 219 3.37 -9.96 -1.97
CA GLN A 219 4.23 -9.31 -2.96
C GLN A 219 5.31 -10.26 -3.47
N ARG A 220 5.89 -11.08 -2.60
CA ARG A 220 6.82 -12.14 -3.01
C ARG A 220 6.14 -13.19 -3.88
N ARG A 221 4.91 -13.60 -3.55
CA ARG A 221 4.14 -14.54 -4.39
C ARG A 221 3.83 -13.94 -5.76
N LEU A 222 3.41 -12.66 -5.79
CA LEU A 222 3.17 -11.93 -7.04
C LEU A 222 4.43 -11.86 -7.91
N PHE A 223 5.60 -11.59 -7.32
CA PHE A 223 6.88 -11.61 -8.04
C PHE A 223 7.17 -12.96 -8.69
N LEU A 224 7.01 -14.07 -7.95
CA LEU A 224 7.26 -15.42 -8.47
C LEU A 224 6.30 -15.80 -9.61
N ILE A 225 5.03 -15.40 -9.49
CA ILE A 225 4.01 -15.66 -10.51
C ILE A 225 4.22 -14.75 -11.74
N ALA A 226 4.76 -13.55 -11.56
CA ALA A 226 5.12 -12.66 -12.65
C ALA A 226 6.37 -13.14 -13.42
N GLU A 227 7.27 -13.90 -12.78
CA GLU A 227 8.46 -14.47 -13.42
C GLU A 227 8.17 -15.69 -14.29
N LYS A 228 7.38 -16.65 -13.79
CA LYS A 228 7.04 -17.89 -14.49
C LYS A 228 6.62 -17.73 -15.97
N PRO A 229 5.68 -16.83 -16.34
CA PRO A 229 5.21 -16.73 -17.72
C PRO A 229 6.31 -16.24 -18.68
N LYS A 230 7.28 -15.44 -18.23
CA LYS A 230 8.39 -14.99 -19.09
C LYS A 230 9.40 -16.10 -19.38
N THR A 231 9.56 -17.05 -18.46
CA THR A 231 10.49 -18.17 -18.64
C THR A 231 9.90 -19.21 -19.59
N GLU A 232 8.60 -19.52 -19.46
CA GLU A 232 7.89 -20.42 -20.38
C GLU A 232 7.82 -19.86 -21.81
N ASP A 233 7.55 -18.56 -21.99
CA ASP A 233 7.58 -17.91 -23.32
C ASP A 233 8.98 -17.91 -23.93
N TRP A 234 10.04 -17.71 -23.12
CA TRP A 234 11.43 -17.75 -23.60
C TRP A 234 11.88 -19.17 -23.96
N GLU A 235 11.49 -20.18 -23.17
CA GLU A 235 11.73 -21.59 -23.48
C GLU A 235 10.98 -22.02 -24.75
N ALA A 236 9.70 -21.64 -24.89
CA ALA A 236 8.90 -21.92 -26.09
C ALA A 236 9.37 -21.15 -27.34
N MET A 237 10.01 -19.98 -27.17
CA MET A 237 10.65 -19.23 -28.26
C MET A 237 11.99 -19.86 -28.65
N LYS A 238 12.79 -20.27 -27.66
CA LYS A 238 14.05 -20.99 -27.89
C LYS A 238 13.81 -22.34 -28.55
N GLU A 239 12.81 -23.12 -28.13
CA GLU A 239 12.45 -24.38 -28.77
C GLU A 239 12.02 -24.18 -30.23
N ARG A 240 11.22 -23.15 -30.53
CA ARG A 240 10.86 -22.77 -31.92
C ARG A 240 12.05 -22.31 -32.77
N ASP A 241 13.00 -21.59 -32.18
CA ASP A 241 14.25 -21.20 -32.87
C ASP A 241 15.18 -22.42 -33.08
N THR A 242 15.08 -23.45 -32.25
CA THR A 242 15.89 -24.68 -32.39
C THR A 242 15.31 -25.63 -33.43
N GLU A 243 13.98 -25.68 -33.59
CA GLU A 243 13.30 -26.48 -34.64
C GLU A 243 13.41 -25.86 -36.04
N SER A 244 13.71 -24.56 -36.16
CA SER A 244 13.83 -23.86 -37.44
C SER A 244 15.22 -23.95 -38.09
N ASP A 245 16.16 -24.70 -37.49
CA ASP A 245 17.48 -25.02 -38.05
C ASP A 245 17.51 -26.49 -38.57
N PRO A 246 16.87 -26.83 -39.71
CA PRO A 246 17.07 -28.13 -40.32
C PRO A 246 18.42 -28.16 -41.03
N LEU A 247 19.35 -28.94 -40.46
CA LEU A 247 20.32 -29.80 -41.15
C LEU A 247 20.64 -29.40 -42.61
N ASN A 248 21.51 -28.40 -42.79
CA ASN A 248 22.32 -28.27 -44.00
C ASN A 248 23.68 -28.94 -43.74
N ILE A 249 23.73 -30.26 -43.98
CA ILE A 249 24.97 -31.02 -44.25
C ILE A 249 24.73 -31.85 -45.50
#